data_AF-M0PJV7-F1
#
_entry.id   AF-M0PJV7-F1
#
_cell.length_a   1.000
_cell.length_b   1.000
_cell.length_c   1.000
_cell.angle_alpha   90.00
_cell.angle_beta   90.00
_cell.angle_gamma   90.00
#
_symmetry.space_group_name_H-M   'P 1'
#
loop_
_entity.id
_entity.type
_entity.pdbx_description
1 polymer ?
#
loop_
_entity_poly.entity_id
_entity_poly.type
_entity_poly.pdbx_seq_one_letter_code
_entity_poly.pdbx_strand_id
1 'polypeptide(L)'
;MTVPATRTAVVEGEGLWTIPENWEPVVETDTEIILRIPDTEVDVTLTNPRNCPLADADYTVKAVGKIGVNMVSDATDRDAMDSLLDEIEGDEDRYLPGYPEKLRSLDAHWDEFAAEFGEMAEMAGKFELDNERDADRVCQITGWFNLYEMLDATDILQNLLGLDRDAAKSLSDALRDTEVINVNPDYAVTVESFRDSDSLSVPNGYRITALTEAGCSPAEAVDYLMCDIHGLTQTEWAAVRGKDQSSVSENVNSARRTL
;
A
#
# COMPACT_ATOMS: atom_id res chain seq x y z
N MET A 1 12.07 -26.13 -17.16
CA MET A 1 12.03 -24.83 -17.86
C MET A 1 13.08 -23.97 -17.18
N THR A 2 14.06 -23.43 -17.89
CA THR A 2 14.98 -22.43 -17.31
C THR A 2 14.24 -21.11 -17.24
N VAL A 3 14.06 -20.55 -16.04
CA VAL A 3 13.57 -19.18 -15.86
C VAL A 3 14.57 -18.26 -16.59
N PRO A 4 14.14 -17.41 -17.53
CA PRO A 4 15.05 -16.50 -18.20
C PRO A 4 15.71 -15.58 -17.15
N ALA A 5 17.01 -15.35 -17.30
CA ALA A 5 17.79 -14.50 -16.38
C ALA A 5 17.22 -13.07 -16.27
N THR A 6 16.51 -12.63 -17.31
CA THR A 6 15.78 -11.36 -17.34
C THR A 6 14.29 -11.58 -17.56
N ARG A 7 13.46 -10.87 -16.80
CA ARG A 7 12.00 -10.83 -16.99
C ARG A 7 11.48 -9.41 -16.92
N THR A 8 10.55 -9.09 -17.82
CA THR A 8 9.99 -7.73 -17.92
C THR A 8 8.55 -7.65 -17.40
N ALA A 9 7.90 -8.80 -17.19
CA ALA A 9 6.56 -8.87 -16.62
C ALA A 9 6.28 -10.22 -15.94
N VAL A 10 5.43 -10.21 -14.91
CA VAL A 10 4.92 -11.39 -14.21
C VAL A 10 3.45 -11.24 -13.86
N VAL A 11 2.79 -12.35 -13.51
CA VAL A 11 1.40 -12.32 -13.04
C VAL A 11 1.30 -12.75 -11.58
N GLU A 12 0.26 -12.26 -10.89
CA GLU A 12 -0.05 -12.72 -9.54
C GLU A 12 -0.34 -14.21 -9.49
N GLY A 13 0.17 -14.87 -8.45
CA GLY A 13 0.10 -16.31 -8.25
C GLY A 13 1.21 -17.10 -8.95
N GLU A 14 2.01 -16.47 -9.82
CA GLU A 14 3.11 -17.13 -10.52
C GLU A 14 4.21 -17.59 -9.54
N GLY A 15 4.65 -18.84 -9.68
CA GLY A 15 5.79 -19.39 -8.97
C GLY A 15 7.12 -19.12 -9.69
N LEU A 16 8.11 -18.62 -8.95
CA LEU A 16 9.46 -18.32 -9.43
C LEU A 16 10.50 -19.10 -8.62
N TRP A 17 11.32 -19.88 -9.31
CA TRP A 17 12.45 -20.61 -8.71
C TRP A 17 13.58 -19.68 -8.25
N THR A 18 13.75 -18.55 -8.94
CA THR A 18 14.79 -17.54 -8.68
C THR A 18 14.26 -16.16 -9.01
N ILE A 19 14.69 -15.14 -8.27
CA ILE A 19 14.43 -13.73 -8.61
C ILE A 19 15.21 -13.38 -9.90
N PRO A 20 14.55 -12.80 -10.93
CA PRO A 20 15.24 -12.34 -12.13
C PRO A 20 16.33 -11.29 -11.83
N GLU A 21 17.46 -11.35 -12.53
CA GLU A 21 18.65 -10.54 -12.23
C GLU A 21 18.44 -9.05 -12.53
N ASN A 22 17.49 -8.72 -13.41
CA ASN A 22 17.17 -7.35 -13.79
C ASN A 22 16.17 -6.66 -12.85
N TRP A 23 15.73 -7.32 -11.78
CA TRP A 23 14.79 -6.73 -10.81
C TRP A 23 15.56 -6.06 -9.67
N GLU A 24 15.08 -4.89 -9.28
CA GLU A 24 15.73 -4.05 -8.28
C GLU A 24 15.01 -4.21 -6.92
N PRO A 25 15.71 -4.57 -5.84
CA PRO A 25 15.07 -4.69 -4.54
C PRO A 25 14.66 -3.31 -4.01
N VAL A 26 13.42 -3.21 -3.52
CA VAL A 26 12.83 -1.98 -2.96
C VAL A 26 12.51 -2.13 -1.49
N VAL A 27 12.07 -3.31 -1.03
CA VAL A 27 11.86 -3.59 0.40
C VAL A 27 12.14 -5.08 0.63
N GLU A 28 12.79 -5.43 1.74
CA GLU A 28 12.92 -6.81 2.19
C GLU A 28 12.50 -6.89 3.66
N THR A 29 11.55 -7.79 3.93
CA THR A 29 11.09 -8.15 5.27
C THR A 29 11.35 -9.64 5.52
N ASP A 30 11.06 -10.11 6.73
CA ASP A 30 11.19 -11.53 7.08
C ASP A 30 10.28 -12.46 6.26
N THR A 31 9.17 -11.95 5.73
CA THR A 31 8.13 -12.75 5.06
C THR A 31 7.93 -12.38 3.59
N GLU A 32 8.33 -11.19 3.18
CA GLU A 32 8.05 -10.63 1.85
C GLU A 32 9.21 -9.80 1.31
N ILE A 33 9.33 -9.77 -0.01
CA ILE A 33 10.29 -8.95 -0.74
C ILE A 33 9.52 -8.15 -1.78
N ILE A 34 9.67 -6.84 -1.80
CA ILE A 34 9.15 -5.98 -2.86
C ILE A 34 10.30 -5.64 -3.81
N LEU A 35 10.10 -5.91 -5.10
CA LEU A 35 11.05 -5.61 -6.16
C LEU A 35 10.41 -4.74 -7.23
N ARG A 36 11.23 -3.94 -7.92
CA ARG A 36 10.84 -3.18 -9.10
C ARG A 36 11.37 -3.84 -10.36
N ILE A 37 10.53 -3.88 -11.40
CA ILE A 37 10.93 -4.22 -12.76
C ILE A 37 11.24 -2.91 -13.50
N PRO A 38 12.51 -2.59 -13.80
CA PRO A 38 12.89 -1.27 -14.32
C PRO A 38 12.22 -0.93 -15.65
N ASP A 39 12.09 -1.90 -16.56
CA ASP A 39 11.56 -1.67 -17.92
C ASP A 39 10.09 -1.24 -17.95
N THR A 40 9.33 -1.62 -16.93
CA THR A 40 7.89 -1.34 -16.85
C THR A 40 7.52 -0.45 -15.66
N GLU A 41 8.51 -0.13 -14.81
CA GLU A 41 8.33 0.55 -13.53
C GLU A 41 7.27 -0.12 -12.64
N VAL A 42 7.05 -1.43 -12.79
CA VAL A 42 6.07 -2.19 -12.01
C VAL A 42 6.73 -2.74 -10.77
N ASP A 43 6.02 -2.67 -9.65
CA ASP A 43 6.44 -3.24 -8.38
C ASP A 43 5.78 -4.61 -8.17
N VAL A 44 6.54 -5.53 -7.58
CA VAL A 44 6.16 -6.93 -7.41
C VAL A 44 6.47 -7.34 -5.97
N THR A 45 5.47 -7.83 -5.26
CA THR A 45 5.66 -8.48 -3.96
C THR A 45 5.83 -9.98 -4.14
N LEU A 46 6.93 -10.52 -3.62
CA LEU A 46 7.21 -11.96 -3.55
C LEU A 46 7.13 -12.46 -2.11
N THR A 47 6.75 -13.72 -1.92
CA THR A 47 7.04 -14.43 -0.65
C THR A 47 8.55 -14.54 -0.43
N ASN A 48 9.02 -14.41 0.82
CA ASN A 48 10.40 -14.69 1.18
C ASN A 48 10.55 -16.17 1.63
N PRO A 49 11.06 -17.07 0.78
CA PRO A 49 11.16 -18.49 1.12
C PRO A 49 12.16 -18.79 2.24
N ARG A 50 13.07 -17.87 2.58
CA ARG A 50 14.14 -18.08 3.58
C ARG A 50 13.61 -18.48 4.97
N ASN A 51 12.35 -18.15 5.28
CA ASN A 51 11.69 -18.47 6.54
C ASN A 51 10.52 -19.47 6.40
N CYS A 52 10.33 -20.08 5.21
CA CYS A 52 9.31 -21.11 5.01
C CYS A 52 9.90 -22.51 5.30
N PRO A 53 9.35 -23.27 6.27
CA PRO A 53 9.87 -24.59 6.66
C PRO A 53 9.57 -25.73 5.65
N LEU A 54 9.02 -25.42 4.47
CA LEU A 54 8.69 -26.39 3.44
C LEU A 54 9.80 -26.42 2.37
N ALA A 55 10.21 -27.62 1.97
CA ALA A 55 11.45 -27.90 1.23
C ALA A 55 11.45 -27.50 -0.27
N ASP A 56 10.34 -27.00 -0.79
CA ASP A 56 10.19 -26.54 -2.18
C ASP A 56 9.89 -25.03 -2.16
N ALA A 57 10.87 -24.25 -1.68
CA ALA A 57 10.68 -22.86 -1.32
C ALA A 57 10.80 -21.95 -2.56
N ASP A 58 9.75 -21.93 -3.37
CA ASP A 58 9.60 -21.04 -4.52
C ASP A 58 9.15 -19.64 -4.07
N TYR A 59 9.67 -18.62 -4.72
CA TYR A 59 9.12 -17.26 -4.59
C TYR A 59 7.75 -17.27 -5.28
N THR A 60 6.69 -16.87 -4.58
CA THR A 60 5.36 -16.72 -5.17
C THR A 60 5.07 -15.25 -5.33
N VAL A 61 4.66 -14.85 -6.53
CA VAL A 61 4.20 -13.48 -6.80
C VAL A 61 2.87 -13.25 -6.09
N LYS A 62 2.87 -12.46 -5.01
CA LYS A 62 1.67 -12.13 -4.24
C LYS A 62 0.87 -11.00 -4.88
N ALA A 63 1.56 -9.96 -5.31
CA ALA A 63 0.96 -8.75 -5.85
C ALA A 63 1.84 -8.19 -6.97
N VAL A 64 1.19 -7.63 -7.99
CA VAL A 64 1.84 -6.91 -9.09
C VAL A 64 1.14 -5.59 -9.27
N GLY A 65 1.87 -4.47 -9.16
CA GLY A 65 1.24 -3.18 -9.00
C GLY A 65 2.19 -2.01 -8.91
N LYS A 66 1.77 -1.00 -8.13
CA LYS A 66 2.62 0.12 -7.71
C LYS A 66 2.85 0.04 -6.22
N ILE A 67 4.08 0.29 -5.79
CA ILE A 67 4.40 0.40 -4.38
C ILE A 67 3.64 1.58 -3.77
N GLY A 68 3.10 1.36 -2.58
CA GLY A 68 2.39 2.35 -1.79
C GLY A 68 2.65 2.12 -0.30
N VAL A 69 2.11 3.00 0.51
CA VAL A 69 2.10 2.85 1.98
C VAL A 69 0.68 2.89 2.48
N ASN A 70 0.40 2.03 3.45
CA ASN A 70 -0.84 2.05 4.20
C ASN A 70 -0.51 2.31 5.66
N MET A 71 -1.19 3.28 6.25
CA MET A 71 -1.11 3.53 7.68
C MET A 71 -1.77 2.36 8.43
N VAL A 72 -1.07 1.76 9.40
CA VAL A 72 -1.54 0.59 10.17
C VAL A 72 -1.89 0.91 11.62
N SER A 73 -1.45 2.07 12.12
CA SER A 73 -1.90 2.63 13.40
C SER A 73 -2.75 3.86 13.15
N ASP A 74 -3.67 4.18 14.07
CA ASP A 74 -4.42 5.43 13.98
C ASP A 74 -3.51 6.66 14.15
N ALA A 75 -3.78 7.71 13.38
CA ALA A 75 -3.07 8.99 13.50
C ALA A 75 -3.55 9.83 14.70
N THR A 76 -4.70 9.47 15.28
CA THR A 76 -5.33 10.16 16.41
C THR A 76 -5.82 9.14 17.43
N ASP A 77 -5.70 9.46 18.71
CA ASP A 77 -6.15 8.60 19.82
C ASP A 77 -7.30 9.26 20.57
N ARG A 78 -8.49 8.67 20.45
CA ARG A 78 -9.71 9.15 21.11
C ARG A 78 -9.66 8.93 22.63
N ASP A 79 -9.09 7.82 23.09
CA ASP A 79 -8.99 7.51 24.52
C ASP A 79 -7.99 8.47 25.20
N ALA A 80 -6.92 8.85 24.49
CA ALA A 80 -6.01 9.90 24.94
C ALA A 80 -6.70 11.27 25.01
N MET A 81 -7.57 11.60 24.04
CA MET A 81 -8.35 12.84 24.05
C MET A 81 -9.31 12.88 25.24
N ASP A 82 -10.04 11.79 25.48
CA ASP A 82 -10.96 11.68 26.61
C ASP A 82 -10.20 11.78 27.95
N SER A 83 -9.03 11.15 28.05
CA SER A 83 -8.15 11.24 29.23
C SER A 83 -7.64 12.68 29.47
N LEU A 84 -7.32 13.41 28.41
CA LEU A 84 -6.88 14.80 28.49
C LEU A 84 -8.03 15.72 28.95
N LEU A 85 -9.25 15.50 28.46
CA LEU A 85 -10.44 16.23 28.90
C LEU A 85 -10.72 15.97 30.39
N ASP A 86 -10.65 14.71 30.83
CA ASP A 86 -10.82 14.33 32.23
C ASP A 86 -9.75 14.97 33.14
N GLU A 87 -8.48 15.03 32.70
CA GLU A 87 -7.41 15.70 33.46
C GLU A 87 -7.70 17.19 33.66
N ILE A 88 -8.18 17.85 32.60
CA ILE A 88 -8.49 19.29 32.63
C ILE A 88 -9.68 19.59 33.52
N GLU A 89 -10.73 18.76 33.49
CA GLU A 89 -11.87 18.92 34.39
C GLU A 89 -11.49 18.72 35.86
N GLY A 90 -10.45 17.92 36.13
CA GLY A 90 -9.91 17.71 37.46
C GLY A 90 -9.06 18.86 38.01
N ASP A 91 -8.42 19.67 37.15
CA ASP A 91 -7.50 20.76 37.53
C ASP A 91 -7.42 21.87 36.47
N GLU A 92 -8.53 22.58 36.24
CA GLU A 92 -8.62 23.64 35.20
C GLU A 92 -7.57 24.76 35.40
N ASP A 93 -7.20 25.07 36.65
CA ASP A 93 -6.26 26.15 36.99
C ASP A 93 -4.82 25.89 36.53
N ARG A 94 -4.49 24.63 36.19
CA ARG A 94 -3.16 24.23 35.70
C ARG A 94 -2.91 24.65 34.24
N TYR A 95 -3.96 24.91 33.48
CA TYR A 95 -3.88 25.15 32.04
C TYR A 95 -4.01 26.65 31.69
N LEU A 96 -3.57 27.03 30.49
CA LEU A 96 -3.68 28.41 30.03
C LEU A 96 -5.16 28.84 29.91
N PRO A 97 -5.50 30.10 30.23
CA PRO A 97 -6.87 30.59 30.07
C PRO A 97 -7.39 30.36 28.64
N GLY A 98 -8.60 29.81 28.51
CA GLY A 98 -9.20 29.49 27.21
C GLY A 98 -8.77 28.15 26.62
N TYR A 99 -7.80 27.45 27.21
CA TYR A 99 -7.36 26.13 26.74
C TYR A 99 -8.44 25.04 26.93
N PRO A 100 -9.13 24.94 28.09
CA PRO A 100 -10.23 23.99 28.27
C PRO A 100 -11.36 24.18 27.26
N GLU A 101 -11.74 25.43 26.96
CA GLU A 101 -12.78 25.75 25.98
C GLU A 101 -12.36 25.34 24.56
N LYS A 102 -11.09 25.52 24.20
CA LYS A 102 -10.58 25.09 22.89
C LYS A 102 -10.59 23.58 22.74
N LEU A 103 -10.20 22.83 23.78
CA LEU A 103 -10.24 21.37 23.75
C LEU A 103 -11.67 20.82 23.69
N ARG A 104 -12.61 21.41 24.43
CA ARG A 104 -14.04 21.04 24.31
C ARG A 104 -14.60 21.38 22.93
N SER A 105 -14.14 22.48 22.31
CA SER A 105 -14.50 22.81 20.93
C SER A 105 -13.91 21.81 19.94
N LEU A 106 -12.66 21.38 20.14
CA LEU A 106 -12.04 20.32 19.33
C LEU A 106 -12.81 18.99 19.48
N ASP A 107 -13.16 18.63 20.70
CA ASP A 107 -13.95 17.43 21.01
C ASP A 107 -15.28 17.41 20.25
N ALA A 108 -15.97 18.54 20.21
CA ALA A 108 -17.22 18.69 19.45
C ALA A 108 -17.04 18.51 17.93
N HIS A 109 -15.82 18.65 17.42
CA HIS A 109 -15.44 18.47 16.01
C HIS A 109 -14.48 17.28 15.80
N TRP A 110 -14.45 16.33 16.74
CA TRP A 110 -13.45 15.26 16.74
C TRP A 110 -13.42 14.43 15.45
N ASP A 111 -14.58 14.02 14.95
CA ASP A 111 -14.65 13.17 13.74
C ASP A 111 -14.11 13.89 12.49
N GLU A 112 -14.38 15.20 12.37
CA GLU A 112 -13.88 16.04 11.28
C GLU A 112 -12.35 16.20 11.39
N PHE A 113 -11.86 16.48 12.60
CA PHE A 113 -10.43 16.57 12.89
C PHE A 113 -9.68 15.27 12.58
N ALA A 114 -10.17 14.13 13.09
CA ALA A 114 -9.54 12.83 12.93
C ALA A 114 -9.50 12.40 11.47
N ALA A 115 -10.55 12.69 10.68
CA ALA A 115 -10.57 12.43 9.25
C ALA A 115 -9.53 13.29 8.50
N GLU A 116 -9.51 14.62 8.70
CA GLU A 116 -8.57 15.50 8.02
C GLU A 116 -7.10 15.22 8.42
N PHE A 117 -6.85 14.94 9.70
CA PHE A 117 -5.50 14.59 10.17
C PHE A 117 -5.06 13.21 9.67
N GLY A 118 -5.98 12.24 9.60
CA GLY A 118 -5.73 10.94 8.99
C GLY A 118 -5.34 11.04 7.51
N GLU A 119 -6.08 11.82 6.72
CA GLU A 119 -5.74 12.07 5.31
C GLU A 119 -4.38 12.74 5.14
N MET A 120 -4.05 13.71 6.01
CA MET A 120 -2.74 14.35 6.04
C MET A 120 -1.63 13.34 6.36
N ALA A 121 -1.84 12.47 7.35
CA ALA A 121 -0.91 11.42 7.71
C ALA A 121 -0.64 10.46 6.53
N GLU A 122 -1.70 9.94 5.90
CA GLU A 122 -1.57 9.08 4.73
C GLU A 122 -0.81 9.75 3.58
N MET A 123 -1.08 11.03 3.31
CA MET A 123 -0.38 11.79 2.27
C MET A 123 1.10 11.99 2.60
N ALA A 124 1.43 12.29 3.85
CA ALA A 124 2.81 12.44 4.31
C ALA A 124 3.58 11.12 4.19
N GLY A 125 2.97 9.98 4.53
CA GLY A 125 3.57 8.67 4.31
C GLY A 125 3.89 8.40 2.83
N LYS A 126 2.97 8.72 1.92
CA LYS A 126 3.18 8.58 0.47
C LYS A 126 4.30 9.48 -0.05
N PHE A 127 4.32 10.73 0.41
CA PHE A 127 5.36 11.69 0.07
C PHE A 127 6.74 11.21 0.53
N GLU A 128 6.85 10.64 1.73
CA GLU A 128 8.12 10.11 2.22
C GLU A 128 8.58 8.89 1.42
N LEU A 129 7.67 7.97 1.08
CA LEU A 129 7.99 6.85 0.20
C LEU A 129 8.53 7.33 -1.17
N ASP A 130 7.92 8.35 -1.75
CA ASP A 130 8.36 8.94 -3.03
C ASP A 130 9.74 9.62 -2.89
N ASN A 131 9.99 10.35 -1.80
CA ASN A 131 11.30 10.97 -1.55
C ASN A 131 12.42 9.93 -1.42
N GLU A 132 12.17 8.86 -0.66
CA GLU A 132 13.15 7.78 -0.47
C GLU A 132 13.43 7.03 -1.78
N ARG A 133 12.41 6.88 -2.65
CA ARG A 133 12.60 6.33 -4.00
C ARG A 133 13.50 7.21 -4.86
N ASP A 134 13.29 8.51 -4.85
CA ASP A 134 13.99 9.45 -5.73
C ASP A 134 15.45 9.72 -5.26
N ALA A 135 15.79 9.33 -4.03
CA ALA A 135 17.12 9.52 -3.43
C ALA A 135 18.21 8.53 -3.89
N ASP A 136 17.94 7.66 -4.88
CA ASP A 136 18.89 6.73 -5.53
C ASP A 136 19.60 5.77 -4.54
N ARG A 137 18.95 5.49 -3.41
CA ARG A 137 19.39 4.50 -2.43
C ARG A 137 18.57 3.24 -2.64
N VAL A 138 19.22 2.08 -2.53
CA VAL A 138 18.50 0.82 -2.30
C VAL A 138 17.64 1.04 -1.08
N CYS A 139 16.35 1.25 -1.30
CA CYS A 139 15.40 1.54 -0.26
C CYS A 139 15.42 0.28 0.62
N GLN A 140 16.02 0.36 1.80
CA GLN A 140 15.86 -0.66 2.81
C GLN A 140 14.90 -0.04 3.81
N ILE A 141 13.65 0.11 3.39
CA ILE A 141 12.60 0.59 4.28
C ILE A 141 12.44 -0.52 5.31
N THR A 142 12.98 -0.30 6.50
CA THR A 142 12.82 -1.21 7.63
C THR A 142 11.42 -1.05 8.21
N GLY A 143 10.37 -1.01 7.38
CA GLY A 143 8.97 -0.99 7.79
C GLY A 143 8.46 0.22 8.57
N TRP A 144 9.23 1.32 8.72
CA TRP A 144 8.77 2.52 9.46
C TRP A 144 9.33 3.79 8.83
N PHE A 145 8.50 4.84 8.78
CA PHE A 145 8.88 6.20 8.44
C PHE A 145 8.75 7.09 9.67
N ASN A 146 9.66 8.05 9.83
CA ASN A 146 9.54 9.08 10.86
C ASN A 146 8.97 10.35 10.22
N LEU A 147 7.71 10.66 10.50
CA LEU A 147 7.02 11.83 9.94
C LEU A 147 6.97 13.02 10.91
N TYR A 148 7.77 13.00 11.98
CA TYR A 148 7.74 13.99 13.05
C TYR A 148 7.83 15.44 12.57
N GLU A 149 8.57 15.71 11.48
CA GLU A 149 8.73 17.06 10.92
C GLU A 149 7.62 17.44 9.91
N MET A 150 6.80 16.48 9.47
CA MET A 150 5.77 16.69 8.46
C MET A 150 4.35 16.77 9.02
N LEU A 151 4.08 16.13 10.16
CA LEU A 151 2.75 16.11 10.77
C LEU A 151 2.58 17.24 11.77
N ASP A 152 1.88 18.29 11.35
CA ASP A 152 1.48 19.42 12.19
C ASP A 152 -0.02 19.73 12.01
N ALA A 153 -0.79 19.57 13.08
CA ALA A 153 -2.23 19.84 13.10
C ALA A 153 -2.58 21.34 13.08
N THR A 154 -1.59 22.25 13.12
CA THR A 154 -1.79 23.70 13.24
C THR A 154 -2.74 24.27 12.18
N ASP A 155 -2.63 23.84 10.92
CA ASP A 155 -3.49 24.36 9.84
C ASP A 155 -4.92 23.80 9.91
N ILE A 156 -5.09 22.51 10.26
CA ILE A 156 -6.40 21.90 10.49
C ILE A 156 -7.11 22.61 11.66
N LEU A 157 -6.41 22.82 12.78
CA LEU A 157 -6.95 23.47 13.97
C LEU A 157 -7.33 24.94 13.73
N GLN A 158 -6.55 25.68 12.93
CA GLN A 158 -6.93 27.05 12.53
C GLN A 158 -8.25 27.06 11.75
N ASN A 159 -8.38 26.16 10.78
CA ASN A 159 -9.55 26.11 9.90
C ASN A 159 -10.80 25.64 10.65
N LEU A 160 -10.66 24.56 11.43
CA LEU A 160 -11.77 23.90 12.12
C LEU A 160 -12.31 24.74 13.29
N LEU A 161 -11.41 25.33 14.08
CA LEU A 161 -11.76 26.01 15.32
C LEU A 161 -11.71 27.55 15.21
N GLY A 162 -11.30 28.09 14.05
CA GLY A 162 -11.16 29.54 13.85
C GLY A 162 -10.09 30.17 14.74
N LEU A 163 -9.06 29.40 15.11
CA LEU A 163 -7.97 29.86 15.96
C LEU A 163 -6.98 30.72 15.16
N ASP A 164 -6.31 31.65 15.84
CA ASP A 164 -5.09 32.23 15.28
C ASP A 164 -3.95 31.18 15.28
N ARG A 165 -2.92 31.44 14.48
CA ARG A 165 -1.81 30.50 14.27
C ARG A 165 -1.07 30.14 15.56
N ASP A 166 -0.85 31.09 16.46
CA ASP A 166 -0.09 30.85 17.70
C ASP A 166 -0.92 29.98 18.67
N ALA A 167 -2.23 30.26 18.75
CA ALA A 167 -3.17 29.46 19.51
C ALA A 167 -3.32 28.03 18.96
N ALA A 168 -3.44 27.88 17.64
CA ALA A 168 -3.55 26.59 16.98
C ALA A 168 -2.26 25.77 17.12
N LYS A 169 -1.10 26.40 16.97
CA LYS A 169 0.20 25.77 17.20
C LYS A 169 0.36 25.29 18.64
N SER A 170 0.04 26.15 19.61
CA SER A 170 0.11 25.77 21.03
C SER A 170 -0.81 24.57 21.35
N LEU A 171 -1.98 24.50 20.70
CA LEU A 171 -2.89 23.36 20.84
C LEU A 171 -2.34 22.11 20.14
N SER A 172 -1.83 22.23 18.90
CA SER A 172 -1.16 21.14 18.15
C SER A 172 -0.02 20.52 18.95
N ASP A 173 0.87 21.36 19.49
CA ASP A 173 2.00 20.93 20.32
C ASP A 173 1.51 20.18 21.57
N ALA A 174 0.45 20.67 22.22
CA ALA A 174 -0.09 20.02 23.41
C ALA A 174 -0.76 18.67 23.10
N LEU A 175 -1.55 18.57 22.02
CA LEU A 175 -2.15 17.31 21.57
C LEU A 175 -1.08 16.26 21.25
N ARG A 176 0.04 16.69 20.68
CA ARG A 176 1.19 15.81 20.42
C ARG A 176 1.84 15.35 21.73
N ASP A 177 2.10 16.28 22.65
CA ASP A 177 2.77 15.99 23.92
C ASP A 177 1.93 15.07 24.82
N THR A 178 0.62 15.02 24.61
CA THR A 178 -0.33 14.12 25.29
C THR A 178 -0.70 12.89 24.47
N GLU A 179 -0.01 12.64 23.35
CA GLU A 179 -0.23 11.49 22.46
C GLU A 179 -1.66 11.40 21.86
N VAL A 180 -2.43 12.50 21.88
CA VAL A 180 -3.74 12.58 21.24
C VAL A 180 -3.60 12.56 19.71
N ILE A 181 -2.53 13.18 19.21
CA ILE A 181 -2.09 12.98 17.83
C ILE A 181 -0.81 12.15 17.81
N ASN A 182 -0.83 11.11 17.01
CA ASN A 182 0.35 10.31 16.73
C ASN A 182 1.11 10.94 15.56
N VAL A 183 2.22 11.60 15.86
CA VAL A 183 3.12 12.19 14.84
C VAL A 183 4.09 11.19 14.22
N ASN A 184 4.07 9.95 14.70
CA ASN A 184 4.84 8.83 14.14
C ASN A 184 3.92 7.61 13.97
N PRO A 185 2.87 7.73 13.14
CA PRO A 185 2.04 6.58 12.86
C PRO A 185 2.84 5.51 12.11
N ASP A 186 2.44 4.27 12.34
CA ASP A 186 3.05 3.10 11.78
C ASP A 186 2.55 2.91 10.34
N TYR A 187 3.46 2.60 9.42
CA TYR A 187 3.13 2.39 8.00
C TYR A 187 3.61 1.02 7.54
N ALA A 188 2.73 0.30 6.85
CA ALA A 188 3.12 -0.87 6.07
C ALA A 188 3.35 -0.47 4.61
N VAL A 189 4.54 -0.78 4.09
CA VAL A 189 4.78 -0.68 2.64
C VAL A 189 4.09 -1.86 1.96
N THR A 190 3.28 -1.58 0.95
CA THR A 190 2.51 -2.58 0.21
C THR A 190 2.63 -2.35 -1.29
N VAL A 191 2.16 -3.30 -2.09
CA VAL A 191 1.97 -3.11 -3.53
C VAL A 191 0.48 -3.07 -3.81
N GLU A 192 0.00 -1.92 -4.28
CA GLU A 192 -1.37 -1.74 -4.74
C GLU A 192 -1.59 -2.55 -6.03
N SER A 193 -2.24 -3.71 -5.87
CA SER A 193 -2.42 -4.68 -6.94
C SER A 193 -3.17 -4.10 -8.14
N PHE A 194 -2.65 -4.40 -9.32
CA PHE A 194 -3.33 -4.15 -10.58
C PHE A 194 -4.47 -5.10 -10.86
N ARG A 195 -4.73 -6.13 -10.06
CA ARG A 195 -5.74 -7.14 -10.37
C ARG A 195 -7.13 -6.53 -10.56
N ASP A 196 -7.50 -5.66 -9.63
CA ASP A 196 -8.79 -4.97 -9.61
C ASP A 196 -8.73 -3.57 -10.22
N SER A 197 -7.56 -3.17 -10.74
CA SER A 197 -7.40 -1.85 -11.33
C SER A 197 -8.04 -1.77 -12.72
N ASP A 198 -8.42 -0.56 -13.08
CA ASP A 198 -8.84 -0.26 -14.44
C ASP A 198 -7.66 -0.45 -15.41
N SER A 199 -7.97 -0.73 -16.69
CA SER A 199 -6.96 -1.03 -17.69
C SER A 199 -5.96 0.11 -17.94
N LEU A 200 -6.25 1.32 -17.45
CA LEU A 200 -5.38 2.49 -17.58
C LEU A 200 -4.21 2.48 -16.59
N SER A 201 -4.38 1.79 -15.45
CA SER A 201 -3.37 1.70 -14.40
C SER A 201 -2.31 0.63 -14.69
N VAL A 202 -2.59 -0.31 -15.60
CA VAL A 202 -1.68 -1.40 -15.99
C VAL A 202 -0.92 -1.03 -17.26
N PRO A 203 0.41 -1.17 -17.34
CA PRO A 203 1.15 -0.90 -18.57
C PRO A 203 0.59 -1.71 -19.75
N ASN A 204 0.46 -1.06 -20.91
CA ASN A 204 -0.15 -1.68 -22.09
C ASN A 204 0.57 -2.99 -22.47
N GLY A 205 -0.20 -4.07 -22.59
CA GLY A 205 0.32 -5.39 -22.96
C GLY A 205 1.03 -6.15 -21.85
N TYR A 206 1.23 -5.55 -20.66
CA TYR A 206 1.99 -6.14 -19.55
C TYR A 206 1.54 -7.56 -19.21
N ARG A 207 0.23 -7.76 -18.99
CA ARG A 207 -0.32 -9.08 -18.61
C ARG A 207 -0.11 -10.15 -19.69
N ILE A 208 -0.20 -9.78 -20.97
CA ILE A 208 0.07 -10.71 -22.08
C ILE A 208 1.56 -11.03 -22.16
N THR A 209 2.43 -10.03 -22.01
CA THR A 209 3.88 -10.22 -21.93
C THR A 209 4.24 -11.16 -20.78
N ALA A 210 3.67 -10.94 -19.59
CA ALA A 210 3.90 -11.78 -18.41
C ALA A 210 3.55 -13.25 -18.66
N LEU A 211 2.35 -13.52 -19.18
CA LEU A 211 1.91 -14.88 -19.47
C LEU A 211 2.77 -15.54 -20.57
N THR A 212 3.17 -14.77 -21.57
CA THR A 212 4.03 -15.26 -22.66
C THR A 212 5.43 -15.59 -22.15
N GLU A 213 6.02 -14.73 -21.33
CA GLU A 213 7.33 -14.95 -20.71
C GLU A 213 7.32 -16.12 -19.71
N ALA A 214 6.18 -16.38 -19.05
CA ALA A 214 5.98 -17.57 -18.22
C ALA A 214 5.91 -18.87 -19.07
N GLY A 215 5.75 -18.76 -20.39
CA GLY A 215 5.73 -19.88 -21.32
C GLY A 215 4.33 -20.28 -21.80
N CYS A 216 3.30 -19.49 -21.50
CA CYS A 216 1.97 -19.70 -22.08
C CYS A 216 2.01 -19.39 -23.59
N SER A 217 1.30 -20.20 -24.37
CA SER A 217 1.01 -19.88 -25.77
C SER A 217 0.08 -18.66 -25.87
N PRO A 218 0.02 -17.97 -27.02
CA PRO A 218 -0.86 -16.82 -27.20
C PRO A 218 -2.34 -17.12 -26.93
N ALA A 219 -2.80 -18.34 -27.22
CA ALA A 219 -4.18 -18.75 -26.97
C ALA A 219 -4.45 -18.94 -25.47
N GLU A 220 -3.52 -19.58 -24.75
CA GLU A 220 -3.58 -19.76 -23.30
C GLU A 220 -3.53 -18.43 -22.57
N ALA A 221 -2.62 -17.53 -22.96
CA ALA A 221 -2.48 -16.21 -22.37
C ALA A 221 -3.77 -15.38 -22.47
N VAL A 222 -4.39 -15.33 -23.65
CA VAL A 222 -5.63 -14.58 -23.87
C VAL A 222 -6.79 -15.20 -23.08
N ASP A 223 -6.95 -16.52 -23.11
CA ASP A 223 -8.05 -17.18 -22.41
C ASP A 223 -7.93 -17.05 -20.89
N TYR A 224 -6.72 -17.17 -20.35
CA TYR A 224 -6.44 -16.94 -18.93
C TYR A 224 -6.71 -15.50 -18.52
N LEU A 225 -6.21 -14.52 -19.28
CA LEU A 225 -6.45 -13.09 -19.02
C LEU A 225 -7.95 -12.76 -18.96
N MET A 226 -8.74 -13.27 -19.90
CA MET A 226 -10.16 -12.96 -19.95
C MET A 226 -10.95 -13.65 -18.83
N CYS A 227 -10.59 -14.88 -18.45
CA CYS A 227 -11.34 -15.63 -17.46
C CYS A 227 -10.89 -15.33 -16.02
N ASP A 228 -9.60 -15.48 -15.74
CA ASP A 228 -9.06 -15.44 -14.38
C ASP A 228 -8.72 -14.02 -13.90
N ILE A 229 -8.43 -13.10 -14.83
CA ILE A 229 -8.10 -11.71 -14.47
C ILE A 229 -9.29 -10.77 -14.72
N HIS A 230 -9.95 -10.86 -15.88
CA HIS A 230 -11.13 -10.03 -16.17
C HIS A 230 -12.45 -10.62 -15.66
N GLY A 231 -12.42 -11.79 -15.01
CA GLY A 231 -13.56 -12.37 -14.30
C GLY A 231 -14.70 -12.88 -15.17
N LEU A 232 -14.52 -12.99 -16.49
CA LEU A 232 -15.53 -13.63 -17.34
C LEU A 232 -15.59 -15.13 -17.04
N THR A 233 -16.78 -15.70 -17.04
CA THR A 233 -16.87 -17.15 -17.01
C THR A 233 -16.33 -17.73 -18.31
N GLN A 234 -15.77 -18.94 -18.25
CA GLN A 234 -15.24 -19.62 -19.44
C GLN A 234 -16.31 -19.81 -20.53
N THR A 235 -17.58 -19.97 -20.13
CA THR A 235 -18.72 -20.06 -21.05
C THR A 235 -19.01 -18.75 -21.76
N GLU A 236 -19.03 -17.63 -21.03
CA GLU A 236 -19.22 -16.29 -21.62
C GLU A 236 -18.09 -15.94 -22.57
N TRP A 237 -16.84 -16.16 -22.14
CA TRP A 237 -15.67 -15.88 -22.97
C TRP A 237 -15.64 -16.77 -24.22
N ALA A 238 -15.98 -18.06 -24.11
CA ALA A 238 -16.09 -18.95 -25.26
C ALA A 238 -17.11 -18.44 -26.29
N ALA A 239 -18.26 -17.96 -25.84
CA ALA A 239 -19.28 -17.36 -26.71
C ALA A 239 -18.77 -16.10 -27.41
N VAL A 240 -18.12 -15.18 -26.69
CA VAL A 240 -17.53 -13.95 -27.25
C VAL A 240 -16.45 -14.26 -28.29
N ARG A 241 -15.58 -15.25 -28.00
CA ARG A 241 -14.47 -15.65 -28.86
C ARG A 241 -14.89 -16.50 -30.06
N GLY A 242 -16.10 -17.05 -30.05
CA GLY A 242 -16.59 -17.99 -31.07
C GLY A 242 -15.86 -19.33 -31.02
N LYS A 243 -15.62 -19.86 -29.82
CA LYS A 243 -14.95 -21.15 -29.57
C LYS A 243 -15.80 -22.03 -28.67
N ASP A 244 -15.50 -23.33 -28.66
CA ASP A 244 -16.11 -24.26 -27.71
C ASP A 244 -15.57 -24.00 -26.30
N GLN A 245 -16.46 -24.09 -25.30
CA GLN A 245 -16.10 -23.90 -23.89
C GLN A 245 -14.95 -24.85 -23.49
N SER A 246 -14.96 -26.09 -23.95
CA SER A 246 -13.91 -27.08 -23.62
C SER A 246 -12.52 -26.61 -24.05
N SER A 247 -12.40 -25.96 -25.21
CA SER A 247 -11.10 -25.42 -25.66
C SER A 247 -10.62 -24.25 -24.79
N VAL A 248 -11.54 -23.38 -24.35
CA VAL A 248 -11.20 -22.30 -23.40
C VAL A 248 -10.77 -22.90 -22.06
N SER A 249 -11.50 -23.89 -21.55
CA SER A 249 -11.17 -24.59 -20.29
C SER A 249 -9.80 -25.27 -20.34
N GLU A 250 -9.48 -25.94 -21.45
CA GLU A 250 -8.17 -26.57 -21.66
C GLU A 250 -7.05 -25.54 -21.62
N ASN A 251 -7.22 -24.41 -22.32
CA ASN A 251 -6.24 -23.34 -22.37
C ASN A 251 -6.02 -22.67 -21.00
N VAL A 252 -7.09 -22.36 -20.27
CA VAL A 252 -7.01 -21.78 -18.91
C VAL A 252 -6.30 -22.74 -17.95
N ASN A 253 -6.65 -24.03 -17.98
CA ASN A 253 -6.00 -25.03 -17.13
C ASN A 253 -4.55 -25.31 -17.53
N SER A 254 -4.18 -25.09 -18.79
CA SER A 254 -2.80 -25.16 -19.24
C SER A 254 -2.00 -23.98 -18.68
N ALA A 255 -2.51 -22.76 -18.81
CA ALA A 255 -1.90 -21.56 -18.23
C ALA A 255 -1.67 -21.70 -16.71
N ARG A 256 -2.69 -22.16 -15.96
CA ARG A 256 -2.59 -22.38 -14.50
C ARG A 256 -1.56 -23.43 -14.07
N ARG A 257 -1.16 -24.35 -14.96
CA ARG A 257 -0.11 -25.34 -14.68
C ARG A 257 1.29 -24.82 -15.03
N THR A 258 1.33 -23.81 -15.89
CA THR A 258 2.56 -23.13 -16.30
C THR A 258 3.00 -22.11 -15.27
N LEU A 259 2.02 -21.37 -14.71
CA LEU A 259 2.19 -20.44 -13.59
C LEU A 259 2.43 -21.18 -12.26
#